data_AF-A0A6G2DAW3-F1
#
_entry.id   AF-A0A6G2DAW3-F1
#
_cell.length_a   1.000
_cell.length_b   1.000
_cell.length_c   1.000
_cell.angle_alpha   90.00
_cell.angle_beta   90.00
_cell.angle_gamma   90.00
#
_symmetry.space_group_name_H-M   'P 1'
#
loop_
_entity.id
_entity.type
_entity.pdbx_description
1 polymer ?
#
loop_
_entity_poly.entity_id
_entity_poly.type
_entity_poly.pdbx_seq_one_letter_code
_entity_poly.pdbx_strand_id
1 'polypeptide(L)' 'MAKYEILYIIRPNIEEEDKNALVARFDSILTDNGATVVESKTWEKRRLAYEIQDFREG' A
#
# COMPACT_ATOMS: atom_id res chain seq x y z
N MET A 1 3.00 -19.78 14.33
CA MET A 1 2.72 -18.34 14.08
C MET A 1 2.65 -18.16 12.58
N ALA A 2 1.54 -17.64 12.04
CA ALA A 2 1.40 -17.44 10.61
C ALA A 2 2.03 -16.09 10.22
N LYS A 3 2.81 -16.09 9.13
CA LYS A 3 3.32 -14.86 8.52
C LYS A 3 2.39 -14.51 7.37
N TYR A 4 1.95 -13.26 7.34
CA TYR A 4 1.07 -12.74 6.29
C TYR A 4 1.79 -11.64 5.53
N GLU A 5 1.56 -11.59 4.23
CA GLU A 5 2.04 -10.54 3.35
C GLU A 5 0.83 -9.81 2.78
N ILE A 6 0.88 -8.48 2.79
CA ILE A 6 -0.18 -7.62 2.27
C ILE A 6 0.44 -6.77 1.17
N LEU A 7 -0.14 -6.86 -0.02
CA LEU A 7 0.20 -6.01 -1.15
C LEU A 7 -1.05 -5.22 -1.55
N TYR A 8 -0.89 -3.91 -1.71
CA TYR A 8 -1.93 -3.04 -2.23
C TYR A 8 -1.34 -2.09 -3.26
N ILE A 9 -2.16 -1.72 -4.23
CA ILE A 9 -1.83 -0.78 -5.30
C ILE A 9 -2.57 0.52 -4.99
N ILE A 10 -1.86 1.64 -5.06
CA ILE A 10 -2.43 2.96 -4.79
C ILE A 10 -2.67 3.63 -6.13
N ARG A 11 -3.81 4.32 -6.28
CA ARG A 11 -4.11 5.04 -7.52
C ARG A 11 -3.00 6.04 -7.83
N PRO A 12 -2.56 6.16 -9.10
CA PRO A 12 -1.40 6.98 -9.44
C PRO A 12 -1.67 8.49 -9.43
N ASN A 13 -2.96 8.88 -9.31
CA ASN A 13 -3.47 10.25 -9.37
C ASN A 13 -3.65 10.91 -8.00
N ILE A 14 -3.16 10.31 -6.93
CA ILE A 14 -3.16 10.94 -5.60
C ILE A 14 -1.84 11.68 -5.35
N GLU A 15 -1.91 12.71 -4.51
CA GLU A 15 -0.73 13.44 -4.06
C GLU A 15 0.12 12.60 -3.09
N GLU A 16 1.40 12.95 -2.97
CA GLU A 16 2.34 12.21 -2.10
C GLU A 16 1.98 12.30 -0.62
N GLU A 17 1.42 13.43 -0.18
CA GLU A 17 0.95 13.62 1.19
C GLU A 17 -0.21 12.65 1.53
N ASP A 18 -1.18 12.52 0.62
CA ASP A 18 -2.30 11.57 0.77
C ASP A 18 -1.82 10.12 0.76
N LYS A 19 -0.78 9.81 -0.03
CA LYS A 19 -0.14 8.48 -0.04
C LYS A 19 0.43 8.15 1.34
N ASN A 20 1.17 9.08 1.94
CA ASN A 20 1.77 8.88 3.25
C ASN A 20 0.71 8.75 4.35
N ALA A 21 -0.35 9.53 4.29
CA ALA A 21 -1.49 9.42 5.20
C ALA A 21 -2.20 8.05 5.11
N LEU A 22 -2.35 7.51 3.90
CA LEU A 22 -2.91 6.17 3.69
C LEU A 22 -2.04 5.08 4.28
N VAL A 23 -0.72 5.13 4.05
CA VAL A 23 0.24 4.17 4.62
C VAL A 23 0.17 4.20 6.15
N ALA A 24 0.26 5.40 6.76
CA ALA A 24 0.19 5.57 8.20
C ALA A 24 -1.13 5.04 8.80
N ARG A 25 -2.25 5.21 8.09
CA ARG A 25 -3.54 4.66 8.51
C ARG A 25 -3.53 3.13 8.51
N PHE A 26 -2.96 2.48 7.49
CA PHE A 26 -2.86 1.03 7.45
C PHE A 26 -1.93 0.49 8.54
N ASP A 27 -0.80 1.15 8.78
CA ASP A 27 0.12 0.78 9.86
C ASP A 27 -0.58 0.87 11.22
N SER A 28 -1.33 1.96 11.48
CA SER A 28 -2.12 2.11 12.72
C SER A 28 -3.12 0.98 12.90
N ILE A 29 -3.87 0.62 11.84
CA ILE A 29 -4.85 -0.47 11.92
C ILE A 29 -4.16 -1.79 12.26
N LEU A 30 -3.00 -2.07 11.66
CA LEU A 30 -2.25 -3.30 11.95
C LEU A 30 -1.75 -3.32 13.40
N THR A 31 -1.21 -2.19 13.90
CA THR A 31 -0.72 -2.10 15.28
C THR A 31 -1.86 -2.18 16.31
N ASP A 32 -3.00 -1.57 16.03
CA ASP A 32 -4.17 -1.56 16.92
C ASP A 32 -4.76 -2.97 17.09
N ASN A 33 -4.65 -3.81 16.05
CA ASN A 33 -5.08 -5.21 16.07
C ASN A 33 -4.00 -6.15 16.63
N GLY A 34 -2.89 -5.63 17.15
CA GLY A 34 -1.83 -6.42 17.78
C GLY A 34 -0.90 -7.14 16.80
N ALA A 35 -0.88 -6.74 15.53
CA ALA A 35 0.08 -7.28 14.56
C ALA A 35 1.45 -6.61 14.72
N THR A 36 2.51 -7.42 14.63
CA THR A 36 3.88 -6.92 14.58
C THR A 36 4.30 -6.79 13.11
N VAL A 37 4.54 -5.56 12.66
CA VAL A 37 5.05 -5.29 11.31
C VAL A 37 6.53 -5.70 11.27
N VAL A 38 6.86 -6.71 10.45
CA VAL A 38 8.23 -7.22 10.29
C VAL A 38 9.00 -6.39 9.27
N GLU A 39 8.35 -6.03 8.16
CA GLU A 39 8.91 -5.21 7.09
C GLU A 39 7.79 -4.41 6.44
N SER A 40 7.99 -3.11 6.27
CA SER A 40 7.13 -2.24 5.46
C SER A 40 7.97 -1.68 4.32
N LYS A 41 7.56 -1.96 3.07
CA LYS A 41 8.29 -1.55 1.88
C LYS A 41 7.34 -0.87 0.90
N THR A 42 7.56 0.42 0.70
CA THR A 42 6.87 1.20 -0.33
C THR A 42 7.53 0.97 -1.68
N TRP A 43 6.75 0.52 -2.66
CA TRP A 43 7.23 0.42 -4.05
C TRP A 43 7.03 1.76 -4.77
N GLU A 44 7.93 2.05 -5.71
CA GLU A 44 7.76 3.14 -6.67
C GLU A 44 6.69 2.78 -7.71
N LYS A 45 6.22 3.78 -8.45
CA LYS A 45 5.20 3.60 -9.51
C LYS A 45 5.69 2.58 -10.52
N ARG A 46 4.87 1.57 -10.81
CA ARG A 46 5.14 0.55 -11.82
C ARG A 46 4.05 0.59 -12.89
N ARG A 47 4.47 0.32 -14.13
CA ARG A 47 3.54 0.13 -15.23
C ARG A 47 2.86 -1.23 -15.10
N LEU A 48 1.53 -1.22 -15.05
CA LEU A 48 0.71 -2.42 -15.01
C LEU A 48 0.66 -3.04 -16.41
N ALA A 49 0.63 -4.38 -16.48
CA ALA A 49 0.56 -5.11 -17.74
C ALA A 49 -0.78 -4.92 -18.47
N TYR A 50 -1.82 -4.57 -17.72
CA TYR A 50 -3.16 -4.29 -18.21
C TYR A 50 -3.80 -3.19 -17.37
N GLU A 51 -4.86 -2.62 -17.91
CA GLU A 51 -5.57 -1.50 -17.31
C GLU A 51 -6.44 -1.96 -16.14
N ILE A 52 -6.33 -1.30 -14.99
CA ILE A 52 -7.17 -1.53 -13.82
C ILE A 52 -7.83 -0.21 -13.46
N GLN A 53 -9.15 -0.16 -13.49
CA GLN A 53 -9.93 1.06 -13.23
C GLN A 53 -9.45 2.26 -14.08
N ASP A 54 -9.24 2.04 -15.37
CA ASP A 54 -8.76 3.04 -16.32
C ASP A 54 -7.33 3.59 -16.05
N PHE A 55 -6.56 2.91 -15.18
CA PHE A 55 -5.15 3.24 -14.90
C PHE A 55 -4.21 2.16 -15.44
N ARG A 56 -3.10 2.60 -16.05
CA ARG A 56 -2.01 1.73 -16.55
C ARG A 56 -0.77 1.73 -15.65
N GLU A 57 -0.85 2.44 -14.53
CA GLU A 57 0.24 2.64 -13.58
C GLU A 57 -0.33 2.59 -12.16
N GLY A 58 0.47 2.11 -11.21
CA GLY A 58 0.11 1.97 -9.80
C GLY A 58 1.28 1.57 -8.91
#